data_AF-A0A7M1S7Q3-F1
#
_entry.id   AF-A0A7M1S7Q3-F1
#
_cell.length_a   1.000
_cell.length_b   1.000
_cell.length_c   1.000
_cell.angle_alpha   90.00
_cell.angle_beta   90.00
_cell.angle_gamma   90.00
#
_symmetry.space_group_name_H-M   'P 1'
#
loop_
_entity.id
_entity.type
_entity.pdbx_description
1 polymer ?
#
loop_
_entity_poly.entity_id
_entity_poly.type
_entity_poly.pdbx_seq_one_letter_code
_entity_poly.pdbx_strand_id
1 'polypeptide(L)'
;MEAGVFGGPYNTIAPEVIRAYEERQVLLPYVFMVEFTAFTIAFFAMGGRKKANITRPEDTVQVYSLFQRFVILLNILIMIYLFITGFSITFGNITGGGSIARFMRWTHEVVGLAWIPVWLILTIIAFKDHKFFIRPSSKFWNKIFLRGTYKPMYRINYLAYVAFGFLLVLSGFILWYLFPDPKTHAQVIQFKRLVLFQHFMGSAIISFFIFETIYSYVVSVKGYLPGVITGRVPREYLEEFRPDVLEEIKNEKK
;
A
#
# COMPACT_ATOMS: atom_id res chain seq x y z
N MET A 1 18.16 39.15 12.59
CA MET A 1 17.95 38.03 11.65
C MET A 1 16.48 37.70 11.68
N GLU A 2 15.75 38.19 10.68
CA GLU A 2 14.29 38.20 10.60
C GLU A 2 13.79 36.94 9.89
N ALA A 3 12.83 36.25 10.50
CA ALA A 3 11.96 35.32 9.80
C ALA A 3 10.89 36.12 9.07
N GLY A 4 10.69 35.86 7.78
CA GLY A 4 9.69 36.53 6.97
C GLY A 4 8.27 36.32 7.48
N VAL A 5 7.42 37.31 7.24
CA VAL A 5 6.01 37.48 7.66
C VAL A 5 5.09 36.27 7.37
N PHE A 6 5.54 35.26 6.61
CA PHE A 6 4.75 34.08 6.26
C PHE A 6 5.48 32.72 6.43
N GLY A 7 6.63 32.66 7.12
CA GLY A 7 7.39 31.41 7.32
C GLY A 7 8.11 31.32 8.66
N GLY A 8 8.40 30.10 9.12
CA GLY A 8 9.20 29.88 10.34
C GLY A 8 10.61 30.47 10.20
N PRO A 9 11.27 30.90 11.30
CA PRO A 9 12.64 31.41 11.23
C PRO A 9 13.60 30.42 10.58
N TYR A 10 14.65 30.90 9.91
CA TYR A 10 15.64 30.07 9.22
C TYR A 10 16.35 29.03 10.11
N ASN A 11 16.28 29.22 11.44
CA ASN A 11 16.77 28.25 12.43
C ASN A 11 15.77 27.13 12.77
N THR A 12 14.64 27.04 12.06
CA THR A 12 13.66 25.96 12.22
C THR A 12 14.03 24.72 11.40
N ILE A 13 13.36 23.60 11.68
CA ILE A 13 13.61 22.33 10.98
C ILE A 13 13.03 22.41 9.56
N ALA A 14 13.90 22.27 8.54
CA ALA A 14 13.55 22.17 7.11
C ALA A 14 12.61 23.28 6.56
N PRO A 15 12.91 24.59 6.78
CA PRO A 15 12.01 25.70 6.45
C PRO A 15 11.69 25.80 4.94
N GLU A 16 12.68 25.58 4.07
CA GLU A 16 12.48 25.65 2.62
C GLU A 16 11.61 24.52 2.07
N VAL A 17 11.68 23.33 2.68
CA VAL A 17 10.84 22.18 2.28
C VAL A 17 9.38 22.47 2.61
N ILE A 18 9.12 23.00 3.80
CA ILE A 18 7.76 23.36 4.25
C ILE A 18 7.20 24.48 3.37
N ARG A 19 7.98 25.54 3.13
CA ARG A 19 7.58 26.66 2.26
C ARG A 19 7.28 26.19 0.84
N ALA A 20 8.18 25.40 0.23
CA ALA A 20 7.99 24.90 -1.13
C ALA A 20 6.77 23.99 -1.24
N TYR A 21 6.47 23.20 -0.20
CA TYR A 21 5.26 22.39 -0.15
C TYR A 21 4.01 23.30 -0.12
N GLU A 22 3.91 24.22 0.84
CA GLU A 22 2.76 25.12 1.02
C GLU A 22 2.49 25.96 -0.24
N GLU A 23 3.53 26.53 -0.87
CA GLU A 23 3.40 27.34 -2.10
C GLU A 23 2.97 26.52 -3.33
N ARG A 24 3.31 25.22 -3.38
CA ARG A 24 3.12 24.37 -4.57
C ARG A 24 2.03 23.33 -4.43
N GLN A 25 1.28 23.31 -3.32
CA GLN A 25 0.16 22.38 -3.12
C GLN A 25 -0.85 22.39 -4.28
N VAL A 26 -1.07 23.56 -4.90
CA VAL A 26 -1.97 23.72 -6.05
C VAL A 26 -1.53 22.95 -7.29
N LEU A 27 -0.24 22.57 -7.38
CA LEU A 27 0.32 21.82 -8.50
C LEU A 27 0.19 20.30 -8.31
N LEU A 28 0.01 19.84 -7.07
CA LEU A 28 -0.05 18.41 -6.75
C LEU A 28 -1.12 17.63 -7.54
N PRO A 29 -2.34 18.16 -7.79
CA PRO A 29 -3.33 17.45 -8.61
C PRO A 29 -2.83 17.16 -10.03
N TYR A 30 -2.10 18.10 -10.63
CA TYR A 30 -1.54 17.92 -11.97
C TYR A 30 -0.43 16.87 -11.99
N VAL A 31 0.40 16.82 -10.94
CA VAL A 31 1.43 15.78 -10.79
C VAL A 31 0.77 14.39 -10.74
N PHE A 32 -0.26 14.21 -9.90
CA PHE A 32 -1.00 12.95 -9.85
C PHE A 32 -1.73 12.61 -11.17
N MET A 33 -2.25 13.61 -11.88
CA MET A 33 -2.86 13.40 -13.20
C MET A 33 -1.84 12.88 -14.23
N VAL A 34 -0.65 13.49 -14.29
CA VAL A 34 0.44 13.04 -15.16
C VAL A 34 0.86 11.61 -14.79
N GLU A 35 0.97 11.33 -13.49
CA GLU A 35 1.28 10.01 -12.97
C GLU A 35 0.25 8.95 -13.40
N PHE A 36 -1.05 9.19 -13.18
CA PHE A 36 -2.11 8.27 -13.60
C PHE A 36 -2.15 8.05 -15.11
N THR A 37 -1.85 9.10 -15.88
CA THR A 37 -1.74 9.01 -17.34
C THR A 37 -0.56 8.12 -17.74
N ALA A 38 0.62 8.32 -17.14
CA ALA A 38 1.80 7.51 -17.39
C ALA A 38 1.56 6.04 -17.02
N PHE A 39 0.90 5.76 -15.90
CA PHE A 39 0.51 4.40 -15.51
C PHE A 39 -0.43 3.75 -16.51
N THR A 40 -1.42 4.50 -17.00
CA THR A 40 -2.38 4.01 -18.00
C THR A 40 -1.66 3.67 -19.31
N ILE A 41 -0.75 4.53 -19.76
CA ILE A 41 0.09 4.28 -20.95
C ILE A 41 0.95 3.03 -20.75
N ALA A 42 1.66 2.94 -19.62
CA ALA A 42 2.50 1.79 -19.31
C ALA A 42 1.69 0.48 -19.28
N PHE A 43 0.46 0.51 -18.75
CA PHE A 43 -0.43 -0.64 -18.76
C PHE A 43 -0.73 -1.15 -20.18
N PHE A 44 -1.14 -0.26 -21.08
CA PHE A 44 -1.43 -0.65 -22.46
C PHE A 44 -0.16 -1.11 -23.19
N ALA A 45 0.97 -0.45 -22.95
CA ALA A 45 2.25 -0.83 -23.53
C ALA A 45 2.74 -2.21 -23.08
N MET A 46 2.42 -2.63 -21.84
CA MET A 46 2.79 -3.95 -21.29
C MET A 46 1.82 -5.08 -21.67
N GLY A 47 0.97 -4.88 -22.67
CA GLY A 47 0.06 -5.90 -23.20
C GLY A 47 -1.30 -5.98 -22.50
N GLY A 48 -1.64 -4.97 -21.71
CA GLY A 48 -2.97 -4.82 -21.15
C GLY A 48 -3.40 -5.97 -20.22
N ARG A 49 -4.71 -6.30 -20.28
CA ARG A 49 -5.31 -7.30 -19.39
C ARG A 49 -4.94 -8.72 -19.82
N LYS A 50 -4.22 -9.43 -18.96
CA LYS A 50 -3.86 -10.84 -19.10
C LYS A 50 -5.02 -11.75 -18.69
N LYS A 51 -5.25 -12.81 -19.47
CA LYS A 51 -6.29 -13.81 -19.24
C LYS A 51 -5.73 -15.18 -19.58
N ALA A 52 -5.86 -16.13 -18.66
CA ALA A 52 -5.51 -17.53 -18.92
C ALA A 52 -6.58 -18.22 -19.78
N ASN A 53 -6.15 -19.18 -20.58
CA ASN A 53 -7.05 -20.02 -21.35
C ASN A 53 -7.52 -21.21 -20.50
N ILE A 54 -8.74 -21.09 -19.95
CA ILE A 54 -9.31 -22.11 -19.06
C ILE A 54 -10.28 -22.99 -19.84
N THR A 55 -9.93 -24.26 -19.99
CA THR A 55 -10.75 -25.30 -20.60
C THR A 55 -11.44 -26.19 -19.56
N ARG A 56 -10.87 -26.31 -18.34
CA ARG A 56 -11.43 -27.10 -17.22
C ARG A 56 -11.62 -26.24 -15.97
N PRO A 57 -12.70 -25.45 -15.88
CA PRO A 57 -12.92 -24.52 -14.77
C PRO A 57 -13.15 -25.22 -13.41
N GLU A 58 -13.60 -26.46 -13.40
CA GLU A 58 -13.87 -27.27 -12.22
C GLU A 58 -12.60 -27.81 -11.54
N ASP A 59 -11.52 -28.01 -12.29
CA ASP A 59 -10.23 -28.47 -11.75
C ASP A 59 -9.49 -27.34 -11.04
N THR A 60 -9.92 -27.09 -9.82
CA THR A 60 -9.38 -26.03 -8.97
C THR A 60 -8.50 -26.59 -7.85
N VAL A 61 -7.49 -25.82 -7.47
CA VAL A 61 -6.65 -26.07 -6.30
C VAL A 61 -6.73 -24.93 -5.31
N GLN A 62 -6.62 -25.27 -4.02
CA GLN A 62 -6.55 -24.27 -2.97
C GLN A 62 -5.15 -23.64 -2.94
N VAL A 63 -5.09 -22.32 -3.16
CA VAL A 63 -3.85 -21.54 -3.11
C VAL A 63 -3.76 -20.71 -1.84
N TYR A 64 -4.89 -20.14 -1.40
CA TYR A 64 -4.93 -19.29 -0.22
C TYR A 64 -5.72 -19.96 0.92
N SER A 65 -5.18 -19.89 2.13
CA SER A 65 -5.90 -20.26 3.35
C SER A 65 -6.95 -19.20 3.70
N LEU A 66 -7.94 -19.55 4.53
CA LEU A 66 -8.95 -18.58 5.00
C LEU A 66 -8.30 -17.38 5.70
N PHE A 67 -7.28 -17.63 6.52
CA PHE A 67 -6.51 -16.60 7.21
C PHE A 67 -5.84 -15.63 6.23
N GLN A 68 -5.12 -16.16 5.23
CA GLN A 68 -4.46 -15.33 4.22
C GLN A 68 -5.45 -14.46 3.45
N ARG A 69 -6.58 -15.05 3.05
CA ARG A 69 -7.64 -14.34 2.33
C ARG A 69 -8.19 -13.19 3.15
N PHE A 70 -8.49 -13.44 4.43
CA PHE A 70 -8.98 -12.41 5.35
C PHE A 70 -8.00 -11.25 5.45
N VAL A 71 -6.71 -11.52 5.71
CA VAL A 71 -5.69 -10.48 5.84
C VAL A 71 -5.51 -9.69 4.54
N ILE A 72 -5.40 -10.36 3.39
CA ILE A 72 -5.21 -9.70 2.09
C ILE A 72 -6.42 -8.82 1.75
N LEU A 73 -7.64 -9.35 1.86
CA LEU A 73 -8.85 -8.61 1.51
C LEU A 73 -9.08 -7.44 2.47
N LEU A 74 -8.87 -7.65 3.77
CA LEU A 74 -8.94 -6.58 4.76
C LEU A 74 -7.92 -5.48 4.46
N ASN A 75 -6.68 -5.85 4.10
CA ASN A 75 -5.67 -4.88 3.70
C ASN A 75 -6.09 -4.09 2.46
N ILE A 76 -6.62 -4.76 1.41
CA ILE A 76 -7.10 -4.07 0.20
C ILE A 76 -8.19 -3.04 0.55
N LEU A 77 -9.17 -3.42 1.38
CA LEU A 77 -10.25 -2.52 1.79
C LEU A 77 -9.74 -1.33 2.59
N ILE A 78 -8.86 -1.57 3.57
CA ILE A 78 -8.23 -0.52 4.38
C ILE A 78 -7.42 0.44 3.50
N MET A 79 -6.61 -0.09 2.59
CA MET A 79 -5.78 0.74 1.70
C MET A 79 -6.63 1.62 0.79
N ILE A 80 -7.72 1.10 0.21
CA ILE A 80 -8.65 1.91 -0.59
C ILE A 80 -9.22 3.05 0.26
N TYR A 81 -9.66 2.75 1.49
CA TYR A 81 -10.23 3.76 2.38
C TYR A 81 -9.21 4.82 2.80
N LEU A 82 -8.01 4.41 3.23
CA LEU A 82 -6.92 5.31 3.62
C LEU A 82 -6.46 6.18 2.46
N PHE A 83 -6.44 5.63 1.25
CA PHE A 83 -6.11 6.39 0.04
C PHE A 83 -7.13 7.50 -0.22
N ILE A 84 -8.43 7.17 -0.26
CA ILE A 84 -9.52 8.15 -0.50
C ILE A 84 -9.50 9.25 0.57
N THR A 85 -9.43 8.86 1.83
CA THR A 85 -9.45 9.81 2.95
C THR A 85 -8.16 10.63 3.02
N GLY A 86 -6.99 10.04 2.73
CA GLY A 86 -5.71 10.76 2.66
C GLY A 86 -5.67 11.80 1.54
N PHE A 87 -6.25 11.48 0.36
CA PHE A 87 -6.44 12.45 -0.71
C PHE A 87 -7.39 13.57 -0.29
N SER A 88 -8.51 13.25 0.36
CA SER A 88 -9.43 14.29 0.83
C SER A 88 -8.80 15.21 1.87
N ILE A 89 -7.90 14.73 2.71
CA ILE A 89 -7.17 15.55 3.69
C ILE A 89 -6.16 16.46 2.97
N THR A 90 -5.41 15.89 2.02
CA THR A 90 -4.38 16.62 1.26
C THR A 90 -4.98 17.71 0.38
N PHE A 91 -6.09 17.41 -0.30
CA PHE A 91 -6.78 18.30 -1.22
C PHE A 91 -8.02 18.96 -0.61
N GLY A 92 -8.04 19.12 0.72
CA GLY A 92 -9.17 19.70 1.45
C GLY A 92 -9.55 21.11 0.98
N ASN A 93 -8.58 21.85 0.43
CA ASN A 93 -8.77 23.16 -0.21
C ASN A 93 -9.59 23.07 -1.53
N ILE A 94 -9.49 21.96 -2.26
CA ILE A 94 -10.22 21.72 -3.51
C ILE A 94 -11.57 21.06 -3.22
N THR A 95 -11.62 20.13 -2.26
CA THR A 95 -12.84 19.38 -1.92
C THR A 95 -13.82 20.15 -1.03
N GLY A 96 -13.52 21.42 -0.70
CA GLY A 96 -14.44 22.34 -0.01
C GLY A 96 -14.46 22.21 1.52
N GLY A 97 -13.59 21.38 2.11
CA GLY A 97 -13.47 21.23 3.56
C GLY A 97 -14.76 20.78 4.27
N GLY A 98 -15.05 21.38 5.43
CA GLY A 98 -16.32 21.17 6.15
C GLY A 98 -16.38 19.94 7.05
N SER A 99 -17.61 19.50 7.37
CA SER A 99 -17.87 18.34 8.25
C SER A 99 -17.36 17.03 7.65
N ILE A 100 -17.48 16.85 6.33
CA ILE A 100 -17.02 15.65 5.61
C ILE A 100 -15.50 15.53 5.69
N ALA A 101 -14.75 16.61 5.43
CA ALA A 101 -13.29 16.57 5.54
C ALA A 101 -12.81 16.28 6.97
N ARG A 102 -13.49 16.83 7.99
CA ARG A 102 -13.21 16.51 9.40
C ARG A 102 -13.51 15.06 9.73
N PHE A 103 -14.64 14.53 9.26
CA PHE A 103 -15.00 13.12 9.45
C PHE A 103 -14.02 12.17 8.76
N MET A 104 -13.64 12.47 7.51
CA MET A 104 -12.63 11.69 6.78
C MET A 104 -11.28 11.72 7.48
N ARG A 105 -10.88 12.84 8.10
CA ARG A 105 -9.68 12.90 8.92
C ARG A 105 -9.76 12.00 10.15
N TRP A 106 -10.81 12.12 10.94
CA TRP A 106 -10.97 11.33 12.17
C TRP A 106 -10.97 9.83 11.87
N THR A 107 -11.71 9.44 10.85
CA THR A 107 -11.77 8.04 10.44
C THR A 107 -10.49 7.55 9.78
N HIS A 108 -9.75 8.40 9.05
CA HIS A 108 -8.43 8.08 8.52
C HIS A 108 -7.45 7.73 9.64
N GLU A 109 -7.41 8.55 10.70
CA GLU A 109 -6.53 8.31 11.85
C GLU A 109 -6.86 6.98 12.54
N VAL A 110 -8.14 6.70 12.80
CA VAL A 110 -8.59 5.44 13.43
C VAL A 110 -8.33 4.22 12.55
N VAL A 111 -8.66 4.30 11.25
CA VAL A 111 -8.41 3.20 10.30
C VAL A 111 -6.91 3.00 10.11
N GLY A 112 -6.11 4.07 10.17
CA GLY A 112 -4.65 4.01 10.12
C GLY A 112 -4.07 3.22 11.30
N LEU A 113 -4.59 3.41 12.51
CA LEU A 113 -4.22 2.59 13.67
C LEU A 113 -4.62 1.12 13.49
N ALA A 114 -5.82 0.86 12.98
CA ALA A 114 -6.27 -0.50 12.68
C ALA A 114 -5.43 -1.17 11.57
N TRP A 115 -4.85 -0.38 10.66
CA TRP A 115 -3.98 -0.87 9.62
C TRP A 115 -2.64 -1.37 10.15
N ILE A 116 -2.09 -0.80 11.23
CA ILE A 116 -0.79 -1.18 11.80
C ILE A 116 -0.65 -2.72 11.98
N PRO A 117 -1.54 -3.41 12.72
CA PRO A 117 -1.45 -4.86 12.86
C PRO A 117 -1.69 -5.61 11.53
N VAL A 118 -2.55 -5.10 10.66
CA VAL A 118 -2.84 -5.72 9.35
C VAL A 118 -1.62 -5.65 8.43
N TRP A 119 -0.97 -4.48 8.36
CA TRP A 119 0.27 -4.27 7.61
C TRP A 119 1.38 -5.19 8.10
N LEU A 120 1.55 -5.31 9.42
CA LEU A 120 2.56 -6.18 10.02
C LEU A 120 2.30 -7.66 9.70
N ILE A 121 1.05 -8.12 9.86
CA ILE A 121 0.68 -9.50 9.54
C ILE A 121 0.87 -9.76 8.04
N LEU A 122 0.44 -8.84 7.16
CA LEU A 122 0.61 -8.99 5.73
C LEU A 122 2.09 -9.06 5.35
N THR A 123 2.92 -8.21 5.96
CA THR A 123 4.39 -8.24 5.81
C THR A 123 4.93 -9.62 6.18
N ILE A 124 4.50 -10.19 7.30
CA ILE A 124 4.94 -11.51 7.75
C ILE A 124 4.48 -12.63 6.81
N ILE A 125 3.19 -12.72 6.46
CA ILE A 125 2.71 -13.82 5.59
C ILE A 125 3.30 -13.75 4.18
N ALA A 126 3.66 -12.56 3.73
CA ALA A 126 4.28 -12.30 2.44
C ALA A 126 5.82 -12.38 2.49
N PHE A 127 6.42 -12.57 3.68
CA PHE A 127 7.84 -12.79 3.89
C PHE A 127 8.22 -14.21 3.49
N LYS A 128 8.69 -14.38 2.24
CA LYS A 128 8.89 -15.72 1.67
C LYS A 128 10.19 -15.97 0.91
N ASP A 129 10.92 -14.91 0.59
CA ASP A 129 12.01 -14.93 -0.39
C ASP A 129 13.32 -14.35 0.16
N HIS A 130 13.48 -14.35 1.49
CA HIS A 130 14.66 -13.77 2.11
C HIS A 130 15.85 -14.74 2.06
N LYS A 131 17.01 -14.28 1.61
CA LYS A 131 18.24 -15.09 1.40
C LYS A 131 18.65 -15.92 2.64
N PHE A 132 18.35 -15.40 3.82
CA PHE A 132 18.71 -16.01 5.11
C PHE A 132 17.61 -16.88 5.71
N PHE A 133 16.51 -17.11 4.98
CA PHE A 133 15.35 -17.85 5.47
C PHE A 133 15.08 -19.06 4.58
N ILE A 134 15.42 -20.27 5.06
CA ILE A 134 15.12 -21.51 4.36
C ILE A 134 13.69 -21.92 4.75
N ARG A 135 12.80 -21.98 3.75
CA ARG A 135 11.40 -22.37 3.95
C ARG A 135 11.29 -23.85 4.30
N PRO A 136 10.64 -24.21 5.41
CA PRO A 136 10.21 -25.58 5.64
C PRO A 136 9.03 -25.89 4.72
N SER A 137 9.13 -26.93 3.90
CA SER A 137 8.07 -27.38 2.97
C SER A 137 6.94 -28.13 3.69
N SER A 138 6.40 -27.57 4.77
CA SER A 138 5.35 -28.22 5.56
C SER A 138 3.96 -27.65 5.25
N LYS A 139 2.94 -28.51 5.30
CA LYS A 139 1.52 -28.12 5.16
C LYS A 139 1.09 -27.01 6.12
N PHE A 140 1.74 -26.86 7.27
CA PHE A 140 1.46 -25.80 8.22
C PHE A 140 2.00 -24.45 7.74
N TRP A 141 3.20 -24.43 7.15
CA TRP A 141 3.79 -23.21 6.59
C TRP A 141 2.91 -22.59 5.51
N ASN A 142 2.34 -23.41 4.63
CA ASN A 142 1.47 -22.95 3.56
C ASN A 142 0.06 -22.54 3.97
N LYS A 143 -0.29 -22.69 5.26
CA LYS A 143 -1.50 -22.07 5.84
C LYS A 143 -1.24 -20.63 6.30
N ILE A 144 -0.01 -20.31 6.68
CA ILE A 144 0.38 -19.00 7.21
C ILE A 144 0.98 -18.16 6.09
N PHE A 145 2.01 -18.65 5.40
CA PHE A 145 2.75 -17.90 4.39
C PHE A 145 2.25 -18.13 2.96
N LEU A 146 2.39 -17.12 2.11
CA LEU A 146 1.94 -17.18 0.70
C LEU A 146 2.79 -18.14 -0.13
N ARG A 147 2.15 -18.97 -0.95
CA ARG A 147 2.84 -19.98 -1.79
C ARG A 147 3.69 -19.38 -2.92
N GLY A 148 4.66 -20.17 -3.37
CA GLY A 148 5.57 -19.88 -4.47
C GLY A 148 6.60 -18.79 -4.16
N THR A 149 7.38 -18.40 -5.14
CA THR A 149 8.47 -17.40 -5.00
C THR A 149 8.11 -16.07 -5.66
N TYR A 150 8.83 -15.01 -5.32
CA TYR A 150 8.72 -13.74 -6.02
C TYR A 150 9.69 -13.68 -7.21
N LYS A 151 9.13 -13.31 -8.37
CA LYS A 151 9.94 -12.75 -9.46
C LYS A 151 10.59 -11.43 -8.98
N PRO A 152 11.75 -11.03 -9.53
CA PRO A 152 12.48 -9.85 -9.07
C PRO A 152 11.63 -8.58 -8.91
N MET A 153 10.77 -8.26 -9.88
CA MET A 153 9.89 -7.09 -9.81
C MET A 153 8.89 -7.18 -8.64
N TYR A 154 8.23 -8.32 -8.44
CA TYR A 154 7.31 -8.51 -7.31
C TYR A 154 8.02 -8.44 -5.95
N ARG A 155 9.31 -8.78 -5.90
CA ARG A 155 10.12 -8.63 -4.69
C ARG A 155 10.37 -7.15 -4.37
N ILE A 156 10.61 -6.32 -5.39
CA ILE A 156 10.72 -4.87 -5.22
C ILE A 156 9.41 -4.30 -4.68
N ASN A 157 8.26 -4.69 -5.24
CA ASN A 157 6.95 -4.22 -4.77
C ASN A 157 6.69 -4.64 -3.32
N TYR A 158 7.03 -5.87 -2.95
CA TYR A 158 6.97 -6.34 -1.57
C TYR A 158 7.87 -5.49 -0.64
N LEU A 159 9.14 -5.27 -1.00
CA LEU A 159 10.06 -4.49 -0.18
C LEU A 159 9.62 -3.02 -0.06
N ALA A 160 9.10 -2.44 -1.14
CA ALA A 160 8.52 -1.10 -1.12
C ALA A 160 7.31 -1.04 -0.18
N TYR A 161 6.40 -2.03 -0.25
CA TYR A 161 5.26 -2.12 0.67
C TYR A 161 5.71 -2.18 2.14
N VAL A 162 6.76 -2.95 2.45
CA VAL A 162 7.31 -3.03 3.81
C VAL A 162 7.96 -1.70 4.21
N ALA A 163 8.87 -1.15 3.40
CA ALA A 163 9.61 0.05 3.75
C ALA A 163 8.72 1.29 3.88
N PHE A 164 7.88 1.55 2.88
CA PHE A 164 6.98 2.70 2.90
C PHE A 164 5.80 2.47 3.85
N GLY A 165 5.33 1.23 4.02
CA GLY A 165 4.31 0.93 5.01
C GLY A 165 4.81 1.16 6.44
N PHE A 166 6.06 0.79 6.74
CA PHE A 166 6.70 1.13 8.01
C PHE A 166 6.79 2.65 8.21
N LEU A 167 7.24 3.38 7.19
CA LEU A 167 7.32 4.84 7.23
C LEU A 167 5.94 5.46 7.52
N LEU A 168 4.87 4.99 6.86
CA LEU A 168 3.51 5.48 7.06
C LEU A 168 2.93 5.12 8.42
N VAL A 169 3.11 3.89 8.87
CA VAL A 169 2.71 3.44 10.21
C VAL A 169 3.38 4.29 11.28
N LEU A 170 4.71 4.44 11.20
CA LEU A 170 5.48 5.19 12.19
C LEU A 170 5.12 6.67 12.18
N SER A 171 5.11 7.31 11.00
CA SER A 171 4.77 8.73 10.89
C SER A 171 3.31 9.00 11.24
N GLY A 172 2.37 8.14 10.84
CA GLY A 172 0.96 8.26 11.19
C GLY A 172 0.71 8.12 12.68
N PHE A 173 1.37 7.15 13.33
CA PHE A 173 1.31 6.98 14.78
C PHE A 173 1.88 8.19 15.52
N ILE A 174 3.02 8.73 15.08
CA ILE A 174 3.62 9.96 15.65
C ILE A 174 2.65 11.14 15.50
N LEU A 175 2.05 11.33 14.34
CA LEU A 175 1.09 12.43 14.09
C LEU A 175 -0.16 12.32 14.95
N TRP A 176 -0.66 11.10 15.15
CA TRP A 176 -1.78 10.80 16.03
C TRP A 176 -1.43 11.04 17.50
N TYR A 177 -0.25 10.61 17.94
CA TYR A 177 0.23 10.78 19.32
C TYR A 177 0.53 12.24 19.67
N LEU A 178 1.10 13.01 18.74
CA LEU A 178 1.39 14.44 18.89
C LEU A 178 0.15 15.32 18.68
N PHE A 179 -0.96 14.99 19.35
CA PHE A 179 -2.16 15.82 19.33
C PHE A 179 -1.83 17.22 19.87
N PRO A 180 -2.25 18.31 19.20
CA PRO A 180 -1.87 19.65 19.62
C PRO A 180 -2.50 19.98 20.98
N ASP A 181 -1.68 20.45 21.92
CA ASP A 181 -2.09 20.90 23.24
C ASP A 181 -1.63 22.36 23.50
N PRO A 182 -2.16 23.04 24.53
CA PRO A 182 -1.74 24.41 24.87
C PRO A 182 -0.27 24.57 25.28
N LYS A 183 0.45 23.47 25.51
CA LYS A 183 1.87 23.43 25.93
C LYS A 183 2.81 23.07 24.77
N THR A 184 2.28 22.92 23.54
CA THR A 184 3.06 22.47 22.40
C THR A 184 4.05 23.55 21.97
N HIS A 185 5.33 23.31 22.23
CA HIS A 185 6.41 24.23 21.87
C HIS A 185 6.63 24.32 20.36
N ALA A 186 7.18 25.44 19.87
CA ALA A 186 7.43 25.69 18.45
C ALA A 186 8.24 24.57 17.76
N GLN A 187 9.21 23.97 18.45
CA GLN A 187 10.01 22.85 17.94
C GLN A 187 9.16 21.60 17.66
N VAL A 188 8.20 21.29 18.53
CA VAL A 188 7.28 20.17 18.37
C VAL A 188 6.36 20.40 17.18
N ILE A 189 5.90 21.64 16.97
CA ILE A 189 5.10 22.02 15.81
C ILE A 189 5.90 21.80 14.51
N GLN A 190 7.16 22.23 14.47
CA GLN A 190 8.02 22.06 13.29
C GLN A 190 8.33 20.59 13.01
N PHE A 191 8.63 19.81 14.05
CA PHE A 191 8.79 18.36 13.91
C PHE A 191 7.52 17.71 13.35
N LYS A 192 6.35 18.09 13.86
CA LYS A 192 5.06 17.57 13.37
C LYS A 192 4.84 17.89 11.88
N ARG A 193 5.20 19.09 11.43
CA ARG A 193 5.12 19.48 10.00
C ARG A 193 6.05 18.63 9.13
N LEU A 194 7.28 18.41 9.57
CA LEU A 194 8.22 17.53 8.87
C LEU A 194 7.68 16.10 8.77
N VAL A 195 7.16 15.55 9.87
CA VAL A 195 6.56 14.20 9.87
C VAL A 195 5.34 14.14 8.95
N LEU A 196 4.50 15.18 8.92
CA LEU A 196 3.36 15.26 8.01
C LEU A 196 3.80 15.26 6.55
N PHE A 197 4.84 16.03 6.21
CA PHE A 197 5.42 16.04 4.87
C PHE A 197 5.97 14.66 4.49
N GLN A 198 6.72 14.01 5.39
CA GLN A 198 7.23 12.65 5.17
C GLN A 198 6.10 11.65 5.00
N HIS A 199 5.04 11.73 5.81
CA HIS A 199 3.87 10.87 5.71
C HIS A 199 3.19 11.01 4.35
N PHE A 200 2.97 12.26 3.91
CA PHE A 200 2.43 12.54 2.59
C PHE A 200 3.32 11.98 1.47
N MET A 201 4.62 12.26 1.50
CA MET A 201 5.55 11.77 0.47
C MET A 201 5.63 10.24 0.45
N GLY A 202 5.66 9.60 1.61
CA GLY A 202 5.59 8.14 1.72
C GLY A 202 4.30 7.58 1.14
N SER A 203 3.17 8.28 1.31
CA SER A 203 1.87 7.87 0.77
C SER A 203 1.82 8.02 -0.75
N ALA A 204 2.40 9.08 -1.29
CA ALA A 204 2.49 9.29 -2.73
C ALA A 204 3.39 8.23 -3.38
N ILE A 205 4.49 7.82 -2.75
CA ILE A 205 5.36 6.78 -3.31
C ILE A 205 4.73 5.39 -3.18
N ILE A 206 4.17 5.05 -2.01
CA ILE A 206 3.57 3.71 -1.83
C ILE A 206 2.37 3.51 -2.76
N SER A 207 1.66 4.58 -3.16
CA SER A 207 0.54 4.47 -4.09
C SER A 207 0.97 3.93 -5.45
N PHE A 208 2.19 4.21 -5.94
CA PHE A 208 2.71 3.60 -7.18
C PHE A 208 2.68 2.07 -7.11
N PHE A 209 3.15 1.51 -5.99
CA PHE A 209 3.27 0.06 -5.79
C PHE A 209 1.92 -0.58 -5.44
N ILE A 210 1.12 0.09 -4.61
CA ILE A 210 -0.19 -0.41 -4.22
C ILE A 210 -1.17 -0.33 -5.38
N PHE A 211 -1.13 0.72 -6.18
CA PHE A 211 -1.93 0.77 -7.40
C PHE A 211 -1.53 -0.34 -8.33
N GLU A 212 -0.25 -0.55 -8.63
CA GLU A 212 0.18 -1.67 -9.46
C GLU A 212 -0.33 -3.03 -8.92
N THR A 213 -0.31 -3.22 -7.60
CA THR A 213 -0.80 -4.45 -6.95
C THR A 213 -2.34 -4.60 -7.01
N ILE A 214 -3.10 -3.61 -6.55
CA ILE A 214 -4.57 -3.61 -6.57
C ILE A 214 -5.06 -3.68 -8.02
N TYR A 215 -4.47 -2.88 -8.89
CA TYR A 215 -4.71 -2.90 -10.32
C TYR A 215 -4.47 -4.29 -10.90
N SER A 216 -3.37 -4.95 -10.51
CA SER A 216 -3.10 -6.30 -10.99
C SER A 216 -4.13 -7.33 -10.54
N TYR A 217 -4.65 -7.17 -9.32
CA TYR A 217 -5.70 -8.04 -8.78
C TYR A 217 -7.07 -7.81 -9.41
N VAL A 218 -7.43 -6.56 -9.68
CA VAL A 218 -8.78 -6.15 -10.10
C VAL A 218 -8.90 -6.10 -11.62
N VAL A 219 -7.90 -5.54 -12.30
CA VAL A 219 -7.97 -5.17 -13.72
C VAL A 219 -7.01 -6.00 -14.57
N SER A 220 -5.72 -6.06 -14.21
CA SER A 220 -4.67 -6.55 -15.11
C SER A 220 -4.67 -8.07 -15.30
N VAL A 221 -5.02 -8.87 -14.29
CA VAL A 221 -5.07 -10.34 -14.43
C VAL A 221 -6.47 -10.87 -14.14
N LYS A 222 -7.16 -11.36 -15.18
CA LYS A 222 -8.50 -11.94 -15.01
C LYS A 222 -8.43 -13.19 -14.15
N GLY A 223 -9.22 -13.22 -13.07
CA GLY A 223 -9.36 -14.38 -12.19
C GLY A 223 -8.54 -14.29 -10.90
N TYR A 224 -7.63 -13.33 -10.77
CA TYR A 224 -6.82 -13.17 -9.56
C TYR A 224 -7.69 -12.84 -8.32
N LEU A 225 -8.44 -11.74 -8.36
CA LEU A 225 -9.29 -11.33 -7.23
C LEU A 225 -10.34 -12.40 -6.86
N PRO A 226 -11.08 -13.02 -7.81
CA PRO A 226 -11.91 -14.18 -7.49
C PRO A 226 -11.14 -15.33 -6.83
N GLY A 227 -9.89 -15.57 -7.23
CA GLY A 227 -9.00 -16.55 -6.61
C GLY A 227 -8.64 -16.22 -5.16
N VAL A 228 -8.40 -14.95 -4.83
CA VAL A 228 -8.22 -14.51 -3.44
C VAL A 228 -9.53 -14.59 -2.66
N ILE A 229 -10.65 -14.19 -3.27
CA ILE A 229 -11.97 -14.23 -2.62
C ILE A 229 -12.36 -15.67 -2.29
N THR A 230 -12.16 -16.63 -3.20
CA THR A 230 -12.56 -18.03 -3.00
C THR A 230 -11.47 -18.88 -2.33
N GLY A 231 -10.21 -18.46 -2.44
CA GLY A 231 -9.03 -19.23 -2.05
C GLY A 231 -8.61 -20.29 -3.06
N ARG A 232 -9.36 -20.44 -4.16
CA ARG A 232 -9.16 -21.51 -5.13
C ARG A 232 -8.97 -20.92 -6.52
N VAL A 233 -8.10 -21.52 -7.30
CA VAL A 233 -7.86 -21.14 -8.70
C VAL A 233 -7.81 -22.38 -9.58
N PRO A 234 -8.23 -22.29 -10.85
CA PRO A 234 -8.04 -23.38 -11.81
C PRO A 234 -6.56 -23.76 -11.94
N ARG A 235 -6.25 -25.04 -12.14
CA ARG A 235 -4.85 -25.46 -12.35
C ARG A 235 -4.22 -24.81 -13.57
N GLU A 236 -4.97 -24.72 -14.66
CA GLU A 236 -4.53 -24.12 -15.94
C GLU A 236 -4.12 -22.64 -15.75
N TYR A 237 -4.81 -21.91 -14.87
CA TYR A 237 -4.41 -20.56 -14.49
C TYR A 237 -3.02 -20.53 -13.84
N LEU A 238 -2.73 -21.49 -12.96
CA LEU A 238 -1.42 -21.59 -12.31
C LEU A 238 -0.34 -22.04 -13.29
N GLU A 239 -0.64 -22.94 -14.22
CA GLU A 239 0.31 -23.39 -15.25
C GLU A 239 0.82 -22.21 -16.08
N GLU A 240 -0.07 -21.30 -16.48
CA GLU A 240 0.30 -20.12 -17.25
C GLU A 240 0.97 -19.02 -16.41
N PHE A 241 0.40 -18.67 -15.25
CA PHE A 241 0.83 -17.47 -14.52
C PHE A 241 1.75 -17.73 -13.33
N ARG A 242 1.64 -18.88 -12.66
CA ARG A 242 2.32 -19.20 -11.39
C ARG A 242 2.69 -20.69 -11.27
N PRO A 243 3.52 -21.23 -12.20
CA PRO A 243 3.88 -22.65 -12.20
C PRO A 243 4.64 -23.06 -10.93
N ASP A 244 5.34 -22.12 -10.30
CA ASP A 244 6.02 -22.27 -9.01
C ASP A 244 5.07 -22.70 -7.87
N VAL A 245 3.87 -22.13 -7.84
CA VAL A 245 2.85 -22.49 -6.82
C VAL A 245 2.32 -23.89 -7.07
N LEU A 246 2.15 -24.26 -8.34
CA LEU A 246 1.63 -25.58 -8.72
C LEU A 246 2.63 -26.69 -8.38
N GLU A 247 3.92 -26.45 -8.62
CA GLU A 247 4.99 -27.38 -8.26
C GLU A 247 5.06 -27.61 -6.75
N GLU A 248 4.98 -26.53 -5.96
CA GLU A 248 4.92 -26.63 -4.49
C GLU A 248 3.72 -27.47 -4.03
N ILE A 249 2.52 -27.26 -4.60
CA ILE A 249 1.33 -28.06 -4.30
C ILE A 249 1.53 -29.55 -4.65
N LYS A 250 2.24 -29.85 -5.75
CA LYS A 250 2.52 -31.23 -6.16
C LYS A 250 3.48 -31.91 -5.16
N ASN A 251 4.49 -31.19 -4.68
CA ASN A 251 5.47 -31.71 -3.74
C ASN A 251 4.90 -31.96 -2.33
N GLU A 252 3.90 -31.18 -1.89
CA GLU A 252 3.19 -31.43 -0.62
C GLU A 252 2.31 -32.68 -0.59
N LYS A 253 1.98 -33.23 -1.77
CA LYS A 253 1.15 -34.43 -1.92
C LYS A 253 1.97 -35.72 -2.01
N LYS A 254 3.28 -35.62 -2.25
CA LYS A 254 4.22 -36.74 -2.16
C LYS A 254 4.60 -36.98 -0.71
#